data_AF-A0A136HCR8-F1
#
_entry.id   AF-A0A136HCR8-F1
#
_cell.length_a   1.000
_cell.length_b   1.000
_cell.length_c   1.000
_cell.angle_alpha   90.00
_cell.angle_beta   90.00
_cell.angle_gamma   90.00
#
_symmetry.space_group_name_H-M   'P 1'
#
loop_
_entity.id
_entity.type
_entity.pdbx_description
1 polymer ?
#
loop_
_entity_poly.entity_id
_entity_poly.type
_entity_poly.pdbx_seq_one_letter_code
_entity_poly.pdbx_strand_id
1 'polypeptide(L)'
;MDMITDNIDIWTSAIKTRSSAGRGSSKKLDLYGIKKLRELILELAVRGKLVPQDPNDEPASVLLERIAAEKAQLVKEKKIKKSQVLPTVNESEVFGRIPSGWCWTRLGEITEIGPRNSGVLDDFKVSFIPMPLISTSYKGDHGSEDRIWSEVKKGYTHFADGDIAIAKITPCFENSKAAVFVGLKNGIGAGTTELHVARPFGDTINRLYILLYLKAPQFLNIGKTKMTGSAGQKRVPKEFFAENPLPLPPLEEQHRIVAKVDELMALCDQLEQQTEASIDAHATLVETLLTTLTNSTGAAELEQNWTRLADHFDTLFTTEQSIDQLKQTVLQLAVMGKLVPQDPNDEPAEVLLKRLVKGRNEWLNANASINAEAKTMLRKLKKLGTPKPPFLLPSS
;
A
#
# COMPACT_ATOMS: atom_id res chain seq x y z
N MET A 1 18.91 -18.69 2.57
CA MET A 1 18.52 -17.42 1.90
C MET A 1 17.98 -17.74 0.50
N ASP A 2 18.49 -18.81 -0.11
CA ASP A 2 18.09 -19.43 -1.37
C ASP A 2 16.57 -19.52 -1.55
N MET A 3 15.80 -20.02 -0.58
CA MET A 3 14.34 -20.15 -0.73
C MET A 3 13.57 -18.85 -1.05
N ILE A 4 14.07 -17.67 -0.64
CA ILE A 4 13.42 -16.38 -0.96
C ILE A 4 13.74 -15.97 -2.41
N THR A 5 15.01 -16.09 -2.80
CA THR A 5 15.50 -15.70 -4.13
C THR A 5 15.09 -16.70 -5.21
N ASP A 6 15.02 -17.99 -4.89
CA ASP A 6 14.64 -19.08 -5.80
C ASP A 6 13.17 -19.00 -6.22
N ASN A 7 12.36 -18.20 -5.52
CA ASN A 7 10.94 -18.01 -5.78
C ASN A 7 10.61 -16.57 -6.19
N ILE A 8 11.60 -15.81 -6.68
CA ILE A 8 11.42 -14.39 -7.06
C ILE A 8 10.29 -14.19 -8.07
N ASP A 9 10.15 -15.10 -9.03
CA ASP A 9 9.10 -15.07 -10.04
C ASP A 9 7.69 -15.18 -9.43
N ILE A 10 7.53 -15.94 -8.34
CA ILE A 10 6.25 -16.04 -7.62
C ILE A 10 5.91 -14.71 -6.95
N TRP A 11 6.92 -14.03 -6.38
CA TRP A 11 6.72 -12.76 -5.69
C TRP A 11 6.39 -11.61 -6.65
N THR A 12 6.99 -11.60 -7.84
CA THR A 12 6.80 -10.54 -8.83
C THR A 12 5.57 -10.75 -9.72
N SER A 13 5.19 -12.01 -10.02
CA SER A 13 4.04 -12.31 -10.90
C SER A 13 2.68 -12.32 -10.19
N ALA A 14 2.64 -12.43 -8.86
CA ALA A 14 1.39 -12.49 -8.10
C ALA A 14 0.72 -11.10 -7.98
N ILE A 15 0.01 -10.71 -9.04
CA ILE A 15 -0.73 -9.45 -9.15
C ILE A 15 -2.22 -9.69 -8.89
N LYS A 16 -2.87 -8.83 -8.08
CA LYS A 16 -4.32 -8.84 -7.87
C LYS A 16 -4.97 -7.59 -8.46
N THR A 17 -6.14 -7.76 -9.07
CA THR A 17 -6.98 -6.62 -9.47
C THR A 17 -7.65 -6.03 -8.24
N ARG A 18 -7.56 -4.70 -8.06
CA ARG A 18 -8.32 -4.02 -6.98
C ARG A 18 -9.77 -3.86 -7.40
N SER A 19 -10.72 -4.19 -6.51
CA SER A 19 -12.12 -3.84 -6.71
C SER A 19 -12.27 -2.31 -6.63
N SER A 20 -12.97 -1.72 -7.59
CA SER A 20 -13.13 -0.27 -7.78
C SER A 20 -14.00 0.43 -6.72
N ALA A 21 -14.17 -0.18 -5.55
CA ALA A 21 -14.95 0.36 -4.43
C ALA A 21 -14.05 1.17 -3.49
N GLY A 22 -13.51 2.29 -3.97
CA GLY A 22 -12.73 3.20 -3.12
C GLY A 22 -12.24 4.44 -3.84
N ARG A 23 -12.47 5.62 -3.27
CA ARG A 23 -11.87 6.88 -3.72
C ARG A 23 -10.42 6.94 -3.24
N GLY A 24 -9.46 6.61 -4.11
CA GLY A 24 -8.05 6.89 -3.88
C GLY A 24 -7.10 5.94 -4.61
N SER A 25 -6.21 6.53 -5.43
CA SER A 25 -5.14 5.92 -6.23
C SER A 25 -5.60 5.26 -7.55
N SER A 26 -5.04 5.77 -8.66
CA SER A 26 -5.27 5.36 -10.05
C SER A 26 -4.64 4.00 -10.42
N LYS A 27 -3.97 3.32 -9.49
CA LYS A 27 -3.34 2.03 -9.75
C LYS A 27 -4.35 0.88 -9.63
N LYS A 28 -4.77 0.31 -10.77
CA LYS A 28 -5.71 -0.82 -10.88
C LYS A 28 -5.15 -2.16 -10.33
N LEU A 29 -3.85 -2.24 -10.12
CA LEU A 29 -3.14 -3.48 -9.79
C LEU A 29 -2.52 -3.40 -8.38
N ASP A 30 -2.60 -4.49 -7.64
CA ASP A 30 -1.99 -4.70 -6.32
C ASP A 30 -0.89 -5.76 -6.44
N LEU A 31 0.36 -5.37 -6.18
CA LEU A 31 1.54 -6.27 -6.22
C LEU A 31 1.58 -7.15 -4.96
N TYR A 32 0.62 -8.06 -4.89
CA TYR A 32 0.33 -8.88 -3.71
C TYR A 32 1.50 -9.77 -3.29
N GLY A 33 2.24 -10.34 -4.26
CA GLY A 33 3.40 -11.17 -3.97
C GLY A 33 4.49 -10.40 -3.21
N ILE A 34 4.89 -9.23 -3.71
CA ILE A 34 5.89 -8.36 -3.04
C ILE A 34 5.41 -7.97 -1.63
N LYS A 35 4.13 -7.64 -1.46
CA LYS A 35 3.56 -7.39 -0.13
C LYS A 35 3.72 -8.59 0.81
N LYS A 36 3.49 -9.81 0.33
CA LYS A 36 3.69 -11.04 1.12
C LYS A 36 5.15 -11.34 1.40
N LEU A 37 6.05 -11.00 0.49
CA LEU A 37 7.49 -11.10 0.72
C LEU A 37 7.93 -10.19 1.88
N ARG A 38 7.44 -8.95 1.94
CA ARG A 38 7.71 -8.03 3.06
C ARG A 38 7.21 -8.58 4.40
N GLU A 39 5.99 -9.13 4.41
CA GLU A 39 5.42 -9.79 5.60
C GLU A 39 6.29 -10.96 6.07
N LEU A 40 6.76 -11.80 5.13
CA LEU A 40 7.64 -12.94 5.43
C LEU A 40 9.01 -12.50 5.98
N ILE A 41 9.61 -11.45 5.42
CA ILE A 41 10.89 -10.90 5.92
C ILE A 41 10.77 -10.51 7.39
N LEU A 42 9.71 -9.80 7.77
CA LEU A 42 9.47 -9.40 9.16
C LEU A 42 9.22 -10.62 10.07
N GLU A 43 8.50 -11.63 9.59
CA GLU A 43 8.26 -12.88 10.34
C GLU A 43 9.55 -13.66 10.59
N LEU A 44 10.44 -13.74 9.59
CA LEU A 44 11.74 -14.40 9.73
C LEU A 44 12.68 -13.63 10.66
N ALA A 45 12.63 -12.29 10.63
CA ALA A 45 13.42 -11.42 11.51
C ALA A 45 13.14 -11.72 12.99
N VAL A 46 11.86 -11.70 13.39
CA VAL A 46 11.44 -11.87 14.79
C VAL A 46 11.45 -13.32 15.26
N ARG A 47 11.67 -14.28 14.36
CA ARG A 47 11.86 -15.70 14.68
C ARG A 47 13.33 -16.11 14.77
N GLY A 48 14.26 -15.19 14.51
CA GLY A 48 15.69 -15.48 14.51
C GLY A 48 16.13 -16.38 13.35
N LYS A 49 15.45 -16.26 12.21
CA LYS A 49 15.73 -17.06 11.00
C LYS A 49 16.28 -16.23 9.84
N LEU A 50 16.44 -14.92 10.04
CA LEU A 50 16.84 -14.00 8.98
C LEU A 50 18.36 -13.86 8.84
N VAL A 51 19.09 -13.91 9.95
CA VAL A 51 20.54 -13.80 10.01
C VAL A 51 21.13 -14.98 10.78
N PRO A 52 22.39 -15.37 10.52
CA PRO A 52 23.08 -16.38 11.33
C PRO A 52 23.28 -15.89 12.78
N GLN A 53 23.14 -16.80 13.75
CA GLN A 53 23.51 -16.56 15.14
C GLN A 53 25.03 -16.58 15.31
N ASP A 54 25.56 -15.70 16.16
CA ASP A 54 26.96 -15.71 16.59
C ASP A 54 27.05 -16.25 18.03
N PRO A 55 27.71 -17.40 18.26
CA PRO A 55 27.90 -17.94 19.61
C PRO A 55 28.67 -17.02 20.57
N ASN A 56 29.41 -16.04 20.06
CA ASN A 56 30.18 -15.09 20.86
C ASN A 56 29.37 -13.84 21.26
N ASP A 57 28.17 -13.66 20.72
CA ASP A 57 27.32 -12.56 21.13
C ASP A 57 26.95 -12.70 22.61
N GLU A 58 26.91 -11.57 23.31
CA GLU A 58 26.42 -11.54 24.68
C GLU A 58 24.93 -11.95 24.71
N PRO A 59 24.54 -12.98 25.50
CA PRO A 59 23.16 -13.44 25.54
C PRO A 59 22.16 -12.35 25.94
N ALA A 60 20.96 -12.40 25.38
CA ALA A 60 19.88 -11.45 25.68
C ALA A 60 19.50 -11.41 27.18
N SER A 61 19.78 -12.47 27.94
CA SER A 61 19.58 -12.50 29.39
C SER A 61 20.42 -11.46 30.12
N VAL A 62 21.68 -11.27 29.71
CA VAL A 62 22.59 -10.27 30.29
C VAL A 62 22.15 -8.86 29.93
N LEU A 63 21.65 -8.66 28.71
CA LEU A 63 21.01 -7.41 28.31
C LEU A 63 19.78 -7.09 29.19
N LEU A 64 18.92 -8.08 29.45
CA LEU A 64 17.73 -7.90 30.30
C LEU A 64 18.12 -7.53 31.74
N GLU A 65 19.17 -8.13 32.30
CA GLU A 65 19.70 -7.78 33.62
C GLU A 65 20.14 -6.31 33.69
N ARG A 66 20.82 -5.81 32.64
CA ARG A 66 21.22 -4.39 32.54
C ARG A 66 20.02 -3.46 32.48
N ILE A 67 19.03 -3.79 31.64
CA ILE A 67 17.78 -3.00 31.54
C ILE A 67 17.01 -3.00 32.87
N ALA A 68 16.97 -4.12 33.59
CA ALA A 68 16.35 -4.20 34.90
C ALA A 68 17.05 -3.32 35.94
N ALA A 69 18.39 -3.24 35.89
CA ALA A 69 19.17 -2.33 36.74
C ALA A 69 18.89 -0.85 36.42
N GLU A 70 18.85 -0.48 35.13
CA GLU A 70 18.48 0.87 34.68
C GLU A 70 17.07 1.25 35.13
N LYS A 71 16.09 0.37 34.93
CA LYS A 71 14.71 0.54 35.42
C LYS A 71 14.67 0.76 36.93
N ALA A 72 15.40 -0.05 37.70
CA ALA A 72 15.47 0.08 39.16
C ALA A 72 16.08 1.42 39.59
N GLN A 73 17.11 1.89 38.89
CA GLN A 73 17.71 3.20 39.12
C GLN A 73 16.72 4.35 38.83
N LEU A 74 16.03 4.31 37.69
CA LEU A 74 15.03 5.32 37.33
C LEU A 74 13.86 5.39 38.34
N VAL A 75 13.44 4.25 38.89
CA VAL A 75 12.45 4.18 39.98
C VAL A 75 13.01 4.82 41.26
N LYS A 76 14.26 4.51 41.63
CA LYS A 76 14.93 5.07 42.81
C LYS A 76 15.07 6.60 42.70
N GLU A 77 15.37 7.10 41.52
CA GLU A 77 15.47 8.53 41.20
C GLU A 77 14.10 9.22 41.05
N LYS A 78 12.98 8.48 41.17
CA LYS A 78 11.60 8.96 40.99
C LYS A 78 11.32 9.56 39.60
N LYS A 79 12.12 9.19 38.59
CA LYS A 79 11.91 9.59 37.19
C LYS A 79 10.74 8.84 36.56
N ILE A 80 10.53 7.59 36.99
CA ILE A 80 9.38 6.76 36.59
C ILE A 80 8.66 6.20 37.82
N LYS A 81 7.39 5.83 37.66
CA LYS A 81 6.63 5.14 38.71
C LYS A 81 7.02 3.66 38.75
N LYS A 82 6.97 3.06 39.95
CA LYS A 82 7.13 1.61 40.11
C LYS A 82 5.99 0.90 39.36
N SER A 83 6.37 0.11 38.35
CA SER A 83 5.46 -0.71 37.55
C SER A 83 4.99 -1.94 38.33
N GLN A 84 3.85 -2.51 37.95
CA GLN A 84 3.48 -3.85 38.39
C GLN A 84 4.43 -4.88 37.78
N VAL A 85 4.66 -5.97 38.48
CA VAL A 85 5.43 -7.12 37.95
C VAL A 85 4.58 -7.77 36.88
N LEU A 86 5.11 -7.91 35.67
CA LEU A 86 4.38 -8.60 34.60
C LEU A 86 4.49 -10.12 34.75
N PRO A 87 3.48 -10.88 34.30
CA PRO A 87 3.55 -12.34 34.33
C PRO A 87 4.76 -12.86 33.54
N THR A 88 5.38 -13.95 34.00
CA THR A 88 6.38 -14.66 33.18
C THR A 88 5.75 -15.11 31.86
N VAL A 89 6.53 -15.17 30.79
CA VAL A 89 6.07 -15.69 29.49
C VAL A 89 5.92 -17.22 29.59
N ASN A 90 4.72 -17.74 29.33
CA ASN A 90 4.46 -19.18 29.32
C ASN A 90 4.65 -19.80 27.92
N GLU A 91 4.95 -21.10 27.86
CA GLU A 91 5.13 -21.83 26.59
C GLU A 91 3.89 -21.81 25.69
N SER A 92 2.68 -21.72 26.27
CA SER A 92 1.42 -21.63 25.52
C SER A 92 1.18 -20.28 24.84
N GLU A 93 1.92 -19.24 25.22
CA GLU A 93 1.78 -17.89 24.66
C GLU A 93 2.71 -17.64 23.46
N VAL A 94 3.68 -18.54 23.21
CA VAL A 94 4.75 -18.34 22.23
C VAL A 94 4.61 -19.26 21.01
N PHE A 95 5.13 -18.82 19.86
CA PHE A 95 4.91 -19.47 18.56
C PHE A 95 6.01 -20.47 18.16
N GLY A 96 6.80 -20.94 19.12
CA GLY A 96 7.85 -21.94 18.90
C GLY A 96 9.14 -21.68 19.67
N ARG A 97 10.15 -22.48 19.36
CA ARG A 97 11.49 -22.35 19.94
C ARG A 97 12.21 -21.13 19.34
N ILE A 98 12.88 -20.38 20.21
CA ILE A 98 13.79 -19.28 19.82
C ILE A 98 15.23 -19.80 19.72
N PRO A 99 16.11 -19.13 18.96
CA PRO A 99 17.52 -19.50 18.90
C PRO A 99 18.22 -19.44 20.27
N SER A 100 19.36 -20.12 20.37
CA SER A 100 20.24 -20.01 21.53
C SER A 100 20.68 -18.55 21.72
N GLY A 101 20.78 -18.10 22.96
CA GLY A 101 21.12 -16.71 23.31
C GLY A 101 19.95 -15.72 23.28
N TRP A 102 18.80 -16.08 22.70
CA TRP A 102 17.60 -15.25 22.76
C TRP A 102 16.83 -15.46 24.07
N CYS A 103 16.02 -14.48 24.45
CA CYS A 103 15.13 -14.57 25.60
C CYS A 103 13.71 -14.12 25.24
N TRP A 104 12.71 -14.73 25.85
CA TRP A 104 11.36 -14.17 25.85
C TRP A 104 11.25 -13.10 26.94
N THR A 105 10.69 -11.95 26.58
CA THR A 105 10.39 -10.85 27.51
C THR A 105 9.03 -10.23 27.17
N ARG A 106 8.66 -9.15 27.85
CA ARG A 106 7.48 -8.34 27.55
C ARG A 106 7.89 -6.89 27.38
N LEU A 107 7.22 -6.13 26.51
CA LEU A 107 7.61 -4.75 26.21
C LEU A 107 7.61 -3.87 27.48
N GLY A 108 6.67 -4.09 28.40
CA GLY A 108 6.62 -3.36 29.67
C GLY A 108 7.71 -3.74 30.69
N GLU A 109 8.48 -4.81 30.46
CA GLU A 109 9.68 -5.09 31.27
C GLU A 109 10.88 -4.27 30.85
N ILE A 110 10.95 -3.88 29.57
CA ILE A 110 12.08 -3.15 28.97
C ILE A 110 11.77 -1.68 28.64
N THR A 111 10.52 -1.23 28.81
CA THR A 111 10.09 0.13 28.53
C THR A 111 9.05 0.67 29.54
N GLU A 112 8.99 1.99 29.70
CA GLU A 112 7.88 2.70 30.33
C GLU A 112 6.70 2.80 29.35
N ILE A 113 5.54 2.23 29.71
CA ILE A 113 4.34 2.25 28.87
C ILE A 113 3.46 3.47 29.17
N GLY A 114 3.30 4.33 28.17
CA GLY A 114 2.56 5.58 28.26
C GLY A 114 3.29 6.65 29.08
N PRO A 115 4.54 6.99 28.71
CA PRO A 115 5.33 7.99 29.41
C PRO A 115 4.62 9.36 29.41
N ARG A 116 4.99 10.21 30.36
CA ARG A 116 4.55 11.62 30.39
C ARG A 116 5.76 12.51 30.43
N ASN A 117 5.79 13.50 29.55
CA ASN A 117 6.76 14.59 29.64
C ASN A 117 6.34 15.54 30.78
N SER A 118 7.27 15.81 31.70
CA SER A 118 7.12 16.72 32.84
C SER A 118 8.27 17.74 32.83
N GLY A 119 8.09 18.88 33.52
CA GLY A 119 9.12 19.93 33.58
C GLY A 119 9.34 20.72 32.28
N VAL A 120 8.48 20.56 31.28
CA VAL A 120 8.52 21.33 30.02
C VAL A 120 7.78 22.66 30.21
N LEU A 121 8.43 23.77 29.81
CA LEU A 121 7.86 25.12 29.91
C LEU A 121 6.65 25.29 28.98
N ASP A 122 5.71 26.15 29.35
CA ASP A 122 4.43 26.29 28.66
C ASP A 122 4.56 26.86 27.24
N ASP A 123 5.49 27.79 27.04
CA ASP A 123 5.80 28.44 25.76
C ASP A 123 6.79 27.63 24.90
N PHE A 124 7.23 26.47 25.37
CA PHE A 124 8.21 25.65 24.67
C PHE A 124 7.63 25.09 23.37
N LYS A 125 8.39 25.24 22.28
CA LYS A 125 8.01 24.64 20.99
C LYS A 125 8.30 23.14 21.00
N VAL A 126 7.34 22.35 20.56
CA VAL A 126 7.39 20.88 20.52
C VAL A 126 6.85 20.37 19.20
N SER A 127 7.14 19.10 18.88
CA SER A 127 6.55 18.43 17.72
C SER A 127 5.17 17.89 18.06
N PHE A 128 4.19 18.19 17.22
CA PHE A 128 2.87 17.57 17.24
C PHE A 128 2.72 16.57 16.10
N ILE A 129 2.30 15.34 16.41
CA ILE A 129 2.14 14.26 15.41
C ILE A 129 0.69 13.76 15.38
N PRO A 130 -0.13 14.24 14.42
CA PRO A 130 -1.45 13.68 14.17
C PRO A 130 -1.35 12.34 13.43
N MET A 131 -2.40 11.52 13.51
CA MET A 131 -2.43 10.16 12.93
C MET A 131 -2.05 10.08 11.42
N PRO A 132 -2.41 11.05 10.56
CA PRO A 132 -1.99 11.01 9.15
C PRO A 132 -0.47 11.09 8.94
N LEU A 133 0.26 11.75 9.85
CA LEU A 133 1.70 11.91 9.76
C LEU A 133 2.50 10.70 10.28
N ILE A 134 1.83 9.64 10.75
CA ILE A 134 2.48 8.38 11.12
C ILE A 134 2.47 7.45 9.91
N SER A 135 3.64 7.05 9.44
CA SER A 135 3.78 6.22 8.24
C SER A 135 3.35 4.77 8.48
N THR A 136 2.92 4.12 7.39
CA THR A 136 2.75 2.66 7.32
C THR A 136 4.02 1.95 6.84
N SER A 137 5.05 2.71 6.42
CA SER A 137 6.38 2.20 6.05
C SER A 137 6.97 1.34 7.16
N TYR A 138 7.76 0.33 6.79
CA TYR A 138 8.46 -0.52 7.76
C TYR A 138 9.50 0.25 8.57
N LYS A 139 10.11 1.30 7.97
CA LYS A 139 11.09 2.18 8.61
C LYS A 139 10.52 2.95 9.80
N GLY A 140 9.19 3.11 9.85
CA GLY A 140 8.50 3.80 10.92
C GLY A 140 8.74 5.30 10.93
N ASP A 141 8.80 5.91 9.74
CA ASP A 141 8.95 7.34 9.59
C ASP A 141 7.71 8.09 10.09
N HIS A 142 7.90 9.36 10.48
CA HIS A 142 6.83 10.26 10.84
C HIS A 142 7.08 11.67 10.32
N GLY A 143 6.00 12.40 10.05
CA GLY A 143 6.02 13.86 9.98
C GLY A 143 5.76 14.49 11.35
N SER A 144 5.89 15.81 11.44
CA SER A 144 5.45 16.57 12.60
C SER A 144 5.10 18.01 12.23
N GLU A 145 4.30 18.64 13.08
CA GLU A 145 4.00 20.07 13.02
C GLU A 145 4.52 20.74 14.29
N ASP A 146 5.09 21.94 14.20
CA ASP A 146 5.47 22.69 15.39
C ASP A 146 4.20 23.18 16.14
N ARG A 147 4.18 23.01 17.47
CA ARG A 147 3.15 23.52 18.38
C ARG A 147 3.77 24.05 19.67
N ILE A 148 3.01 24.87 20.40
CA ILE A 148 3.40 25.32 21.73
C ILE A 148 2.94 24.30 22.78
N TRP A 149 3.80 23.95 23.74
CA TRP A 149 3.53 22.90 24.71
C TRP A 149 2.24 23.12 25.48
N SER A 150 1.92 24.36 25.89
CA SER A 150 0.68 24.66 26.62
C SER A 150 -0.59 24.26 25.88
N GLU A 151 -0.57 24.21 24.55
CA GLU A 151 -1.69 23.84 23.69
C GLU A 151 -1.90 22.32 23.62
N VAL A 152 -0.82 21.54 23.81
CA VAL A 152 -0.80 20.09 23.58
C VAL A 152 -0.47 19.26 24.83
N LYS A 153 -0.09 19.89 25.95
CA LYS A 153 0.24 19.21 27.22
C LYS A 153 -0.93 18.50 27.89
N LYS A 154 -2.17 18.78 27.47
CA LYS A 154 -3.41 18.15 27.97
C LYS A 154 -4.21 17.61 26.78
N GLY A 155 -4.87 16.47 26.98
CA GLY A 155 -5.75 15.88 25.97
C GLY A 155 -5.04 15.13 24.84
N TYR A 156 -3.71 14.97 24.91
CA TYR A 156 -2.90 14.28 23.90
C TYR A 156 -1.96 13.24 24.51
N THR A 157 -1.44 12.36 23.66
CA THR A 157 -0.42 11.37 24.04
C THR A 157 0.96 12.03 24.01
N HIS A 158 1.75 11.86 25.07
CA HIS A 158 3.09 12.45 25.16
C HIS A 158 4.12 11.44 24.67
N PHE A 159 5.20 11.94 24.08
CA PHE A 159 6.37 11.16 23.70
C PHE A 159 7.61 12.07 23.58
N ALA A 160 8.78 11.49 23.51
CA ALA A 160 10.06 12.17 23.34
C ALA A 160 10.90 11.44 22.28
N ASP A 161 12.05 12.02 21.93
CA ASP A 161 13.01 11.36 21.05
C ASP A 161 13.40 9.99 21.63
N GLY A 162 13.40 8.98 20.76
CA GLY A 162 13.66 7.60 21.09
C GLY A 162 12.45 6.78 21.56
N ASP A 163 11.28 7.39 21.72
CA ASP A 163 10.05 6.66 22.06
C ASP A 163 9.53 5.88 20.85
N ILE A 164 9.01 4.69 21.09
CA ILE A 164 8.42 3.80 20.07
C ILE A 164 6.90 3.83 20.23
N ALA A 165 6.16 3.99 19.14
CA ALA A 165 4.71 4.09 19.19
C ALA A 165 4.01 3.27 18.11
N ILE A 166 2.80 2.80 18.42
CA ILE A 166 1.89 2.16 17.48
C ILE A 166 0.48 2.71 17.65
N ALA A 167 -0.21 2.94 16.53
CA ALA A 167 -1.62 3.30 16.53
C ALA A 167 -2.43 2.18 17.17
N LYS A 168 -3.33 2.50 18.11
CA LYS A 168 -4.14 1.48 18.80
C LYS A 168 -5.53 1.27 18.18
N ILE A 169 -5.97 2.14 17.27
CA ILE A 169 -7.35 2.16 16.75
C ILE A 169 -7.47 1.60 15.33
N THR A 170 -8.63 1.01 14.98
CA THR A 170 -8.95 0.64 13.59
C THR A 170 -9.17 1.85 12.67
N PRO A 171 -8.74 1.80 11.39
CA PRO A 171 -7.94 0.77 10.74
C PRO A 171 -6.42 1.01 10.90
N CYS A 172 -6.00 2.02 11.67
CA CYS A 172 -4.61 2.46 11.77
C CYS A 172 -3.67 1.39 12.36
N PHE A 173 -4.11 0.68 13.41
CA PHE A 173 -3.40 -0.48 13.94
C PHE A 173 -3.27 -1.59 12.89
N GLU A 174 -4.37 -1.90 12.20
CA GLU A 174 -4.44 -2.98 11.22
C GLU A 174 -3.54 -2.73 10.00
N ASN A 175 -3.32 -1.45 9.68
CA ASN A 175 -2.43 -0.96 8.64
C ASN A 175 -0.99 -0.74 9.12
N SER A 176 -0.64 -1.19 10.32
CA SER A 176 0.73 -1.13 10.85
C SER A 176 1.28 0.30 11.00
N LYS A 177 0.44 1.29 11.32
CA LYS A 177 0.93 2.65 11.64
C LYS A 177 1.69 2.61 12.97
N ALA A 178 3.01 2.66 12.88
CA ALA A 178 3.94 2.63 13.99
C ALA A 178 5.22 3.35 13.60
N ALA A 179 5.88 3.98 14.58
CA ALA A 179 7.07 4.80 14.38
C ALA A 179 8.04 4.71 15.57
N VAL A 180 9.31 4.99 15.31
CA VAL A 180 10.24 5.46 16.34
C VAL A 180 10.31 6.98 16.19
N PHE A 181 9.99 7.71 17.25
CA PHE A 181 10.03 9.17 17.20
C PHE A 181 11.46 9.66 17.32
N VAL A 182 11.94 10.36 16.31
CA VAL A 182 13.31 10.91 16.26
C VAL A 182 13.29 12.29 15.60
N GLY A 183 14.20 13.16 16.02
CA GLY A 183 14.29 14.51 15.46
C GLY A 183 13.09 15.38 15.82
N LEU A 184 12.44 15.12 16.96
CA LEU A 184 11.37 15.96 17.47
C LEU A 184 11.91 17.35 17.81
N LYS A 185 11.06 18.36 17.65
CA LYS A 185 11.39 19.73 18.03
C LYS A 185 11.73 19.76 19.52
N ASN A 186 12.98 20.11 19.81
CA ASN A 186 13.54 20.10 21.17
C ASN A 186 13.44 18.74 21.89
N GLY A 187 13.39 17.63 21.14
CA GLY A 187 13.32 16.27 21.68
C GLY A 187 12.00 15.90 22.35
N ILE A 188 10.98 16.76 22.26
CA ILE A 188 9.69 16.58 22.95
C ILE A 188 8.55 16.62 21.93
N GLY A 189 7.56 15.75 22.13
CA GLY A 189 6.36 15.78 21.34
C GLY A 189 5.08 15.37 22.06
N ALA A 190 3.98 15.68 21.39
CA ALA A 190 2.65 15.20 21.71
C ALA A 190 1.92 14.83 20.42
N GLY A 191 0.87 14.03 20.49
CA GLY A 191 0.17 13.62 19.28
C GLY A 191 -1.19 13.04 19.57
N THR A 192 -1.77 12.42 18.54
CA THR A 192 -3.08 11.76 18.63
C THR A 192 -3.22 10.91 19.91
N THR A 193 -4.40 10.97 20.52
CA THR A 193 -4.76 10.15 21.69
C THR A 193 -4.81 8.65 21.38
N GLU A 194 -4.80 8.30 20.09
CA GLU A 194 -4.95 6.94 19.59
C GLU A 194 -3.62 6.19 19.40
N LEU A 195 -2.64 6.50 20.26
CA LEU A 195 -1.36 5.79 20.33
C LEU A 195 -1.22 4.98 21.62
N HIS A 196 -0.47 3.89 21.50
CA HIS A 196 0.32 3.33 22.59
C HIS A 196 1.78 3.74 22.37
N VAL A 197 2.46 4.12 23.45
CA VAL A 197 3.85 4.61 23.43
C VAL A 197 4.67 3.83 24.46
N ALA A 198 5.87 3.44 24.08
CA ALA A 198 6.85 2.75 24.90
C ALA A 198 8.17 3.54 24.89
N ARG A 199 8.63 3.96 26.06
CA ARG A 199 9.92 4.62 26.26
C ARG A 199 10.94 3.63 26.82
N PRO A 200 11.99 3.26 26.09
CA PRO A 200 13.08 2.44 26.63
C PRO A 200 13.65 3.00 27.93
N PHE A 201 14.01 2.14 28.89
CA PHE A 201 14.62 2.57 30.16
C PHE A 201 16.08 3.06 30.00
N GLY A 202 16.65 2.94 28.82
CA GLY A 202 17.96 3.45 28.43
C GLY A 202 18.19 3.30 26.93
N ASP A 203 19.42 3.50 26.48
CA ASP A 203 19.85 3.35 25.08
C ASP A 203 20.41 1.94 24.78
N THR A 204 20.13 0.97 25.65
CA THR A 204 20.71 -0.39 25.61
C THR A 204 20.01 -1.34 24.65
N ILE A 205 18.91 -0.93 24.02
CA ILE A 205 18.13 -1.76 23.09
C ILE A 205 18.00 -1.08 21.73
N ASN A 206 18.06 -1.86 20.65
CA ASN A 206 17.82 -1.34 19.32
C ASN A 206 16.31 -1.10 19.12
N ARG A 207 15.92 0.19 19.16
CA ARG A 207 14.52 0.64 19.00
C ARG A 207 13.88 0.19 17.70
N LEU A 208 14.69 0.09 16.62
CA LEU A 208 14.20 -0.36 15.32
C LEU A 208 13.85 -1.85 15.34
N TYR A 209 14.57 -2.67 16.11
CA TYR A 209 14.18 -4.08 16.28
C TYR A 209 12.79 -4.21 16.92
N ILE A 210 12.51 -3.39 17.95
CA ILE A 210 11.18 -3.35 18.59
C ILE A 210 10.11 -2.88 17.61
N LEU A 211 10.41 -1.86 16.79
CA LEU A 211 9.52 -1.42 15.73
C LEU A 211 9.21 -2.55 14.73
N LEU A 212 10.22 -3.31 14.29
CA LEU A 212 10.04 -4.46 13.39
C LEU A 212 9.11 -5.51 14.02
N TYR A 213 9.27 -5.79 15.31
CA TYR A 213 8.38 -6.69 16.05
C TYR A 213 6.93 -6.19 16.09
N LEU A 214 6.70 -4.91 16.40
CA LEU A 214 5.36 -4.32 16.43
C LEU A 214 4.69 -4.32 15.04
N LYS A 215 5.49 -4.28 13.97
CA LYS A 215 5.01 -4.33 12.58
C LYS A 215 4.90 -5.74 12.02
N ALA A 216 5.43 -6.75 12.70
CA ALA A 216 5.42 -8.13 12.22
C ALA A 216 3.98 -8.67 12.11
N PRO A 217 3.66 -9.47 11.08
CA PRO A 217 2.32 -10.01 10.88
C PRO A 217 1.77 -10.76 12.10
N GLN A 218 2.64 -11.48 12.82
CA GLN A 218 2.26 -12.19 14.04
C GLN A 218 1.70 -11.25 15.11
N PHE A 219 2.37 -10.14 15.42
CA PHE A 219 1.93 -9.18 16.43
C PHE A 219 0.61 -8.52 16.03
N LEU A 220 0.53 -8.06 14.77
CA LEU A 220 -0.66 -7.42 14.24
C LEU A 220 -1.87 -8.36 14.21
N ASN A 221 -1.68 -9.63 13.82
CA ASN A 221 -2.77 -10.60 13.74
C ASN A 221 -3.30 -10.97 15.12
N ILE A 222 -2.43 -11.19 16.11
CA ILE A 222 -2.87 -11.42 17.49
C ILE A 222 -3.58 -10.17 18.00
N GLY A 223 -3.00 -8.98 17.81
CA GLY A 223 -3.59 -7.72 18.26
C GLY A 223 -5.00 -7.49 17.71
N LYS A 224 -5.25 -7.82 16.42
CA LYS A 224 -6.59 -7.78 15.80
C LYS A 224 -7.61 -8.62 16.56
N THR A 225 -7.23 -9.81 17.04
CA THR A 225 -8.11 -10.67 17.85
C THR A 225 -8.39 -10.11 19.24
N LYS A 226 -7.52 -9.23 19.75
CA LYS A 226 -7.64 -8.62 21.08
C LYS A 226 -8.35 -7.26 21.07
N MET A 227 -8.66 -6.71 19.90
CA MET A 227 -9.29 -5.39 19.81
C MET A 227 -10.71 -5.40 20.37
N THR A 228 -11.02 -4.41 21.21
CA THR A 228 -12.32 -4.25 21.87
C THR A 228 -13.00 -2.95 21.42
N GLY A 229 -14.33 -2.87 21.52
CA GLY A 229 -15.13 -1.69 21.14
C GLY A 229 -16.20 -1.99 20.08
N SER A 230 -16.94 -0.95 19.69
CA SER A 230 -18.04 -1.04 18.72
C SER A 230 -17.55 -1.19 17.28
N ALA A 231 -18.40 -1.72 16.40
CA ALA A 231 -18.08 -1.92 14.99
C ALA A 231 -17.60 -0.61 14.33
N GLY A 232 -16.36 -0.63 13.80
CA GLY A 232 -15.70 0.52 13.16
C GLY A 232 -14.73 1.33 14.03
N GLN A 233 -14.80 1.22 15.36
CA GLN A 233 -13.94 1.97 16.30
C GLN A 233 -13.40 1.06 17.42
N LYS A 234 -12.67 0.01 17.02
CA LYS A 234 -12.05 -0.90 17.98
C LYS A 234 -10.66 -0.41 18.36
N ARG A 235 -10.23 -0.74 19.58
CA ARG A 235 -8.91 -0.40 20.11
C ARG A 235 -8.18 -1.63 20.64
N VAL A 236 -6.89 -1.69 20.38
CA VAL A 236 -5.97 -2.63 21.03
C VAL A 236 -5.80 -2.22 22.50
N PRO A 237 -6.02 -3.13 23.47
CA PRO A 237 -5.80 -2.84 24.89
C PRO A 237 -4.35 -2.47 25.20
N LYS A 238 -4.12 -1.68 26.26
CA LYS A 238 -2.77 -1.32 26.70
C LYS A 238 -2.01 -2.54 27.20
N GLU A 239 -2.73 -3.46 27.84
CA GLU A 239 -2.25 -4.72 28.39
C GLU A 239 -1.64 -5.57 27.27
N PHE A 240 -2.33 -5.72 26.13
CA PHE A 240 -1.77 -6.41 24.98
C PHE A 240 -0.46 -5.78 24.49
N PHE A 241 -0.40 -4.45 24.36
CA PHE A 241 0.80 -3.76 23.92
C PHE A 241 1.98 -3.94 24.89
N ALA A 242 1.72 -3.89 26.19
CA ALA A 242 2.73 -4.04 27.23
C ALA A 242 3.19 -5.49 27.41
N GLU A 243 2.26 -6.43 27.30
CA GLU A 243 2.46 -7.80 27.77
C GLU A 243 2.66 -8.83 26.65
N ASN A 244 2.34 -8.55 25.38
CA ASN A 244 2.52 -9.58 24.35
C ASN A 244 3.99 -10.09 24.30
N PRO A 245 4.21 -11.42 24.30
CA PRO A 245 5.54 -12.00 24.33
C PRO A 245 6.44 -11.49 23.20
N LEU A 246 7.55 -10.87 23.59
CA LEU A 246 8.55 -10.30 22.70
C LEU A 246 9.79 -11.22 22.68
N PRO A 247 10.19 -11.74 21.50
CA PRO A 247 11.43 -12.47 21.37
C PRO A 247 12.59 -11.46 21.28
N LEU A 248 13.50 -11.48 22.25
CA LEU A 248 14.62 -10.55 22.34
C LEU A 248 15.94 -11.27 21.97
N PRO A 249 16.63 -10.86 20.89
CA PRO A 249 17.97 -11.32 20.54
C PRO A 249 19.04 -10.61 21.37
N PRO A 250 20.28 -11.14 21.37
CA PRO A 250 21.48 -10.34 21.68
C PRO A 250 21.50 -8.98 20.99
N LEU A 251 22.10 -7.96 21.61
CA LEU A 251 22.11 -6.60 21.06
C LEU A 251 22.77 -6.52 19.68
N GLU A 252 23.91 -7.19 19.51
CA GLU A 252 24.62 -7.24 18.22
C GLU A 252 23.77 -7.93 17.14
N GLU A 253 23.07 -9.01 17.49
CA GLU A 253 22.13 -9.66 16.57
C GLU A 253 20.94 -8.75 16.22
N GLN A 254 20.43 -7.93 17.15
CA GLN A 254 19.40 -6.94 16.84
C GLN A 254 19.87 -5.97 15.75
N HIS A 255 21.11 -5.47 15.83
CA HIS A 255 21.70 -4.60 14.80
C HIS A 255 21.81 -5.33 13.45
N ARG A 256 22.30 -6.58 13.44
CA ARG A 256 22.41 -7.38 12.21
C ARG A 256 21.04 -7.67 11.58
N ILE A 257 20.02 -7.96 12.40
CA ILE A 257 18.64 -8.16 11.93
C ILE A 257 18.11 -6.89 11.28
N VAL A 258 18.21 -5.73 11.94
CA VAL A 258 17.73 -4.45 11.40
C VAL A 258 18.39 -4.13 10.07
N ALA A 259 19.73 -4.24 10.00
CA ALA A 259 20.47 -4.00 8.76
C ALA A 259 20.03 -4.95 7.64
N LYS A 260 19.79 -6.23 7.94
CA LYS A 260 19.35 -7.20 6.93
C LYS A 260 17.91 -6.96 6.47
N VAL A 261 17.02 -6.54 7.36
CA VAL A 261 15.66 -6.15 6.97
C VAL A 261 15.69 -4.93 6.07
N ASP A 262 16.49 -3.91 6.39
CA ASP A 262 16.64 -2.71 5.56
C ASP A 262 17.13 -3.06 4.14
N GLU A 263 18.16 -3.92 4.03
CA GLU A 263 18.67 -4.43 2.75
C GLU A 263 17.57 -5.12 1.92
N LEU A 264 16.87 -6.09 2.52
CA LEU A 264 15.86 -6.88 1.81
C LEU A 264 14.62 -6.05 1.46
N MET A 265 14.24 -5.10 2.30
CA MET A 265 13.13 -4.21 2.00
C MET A 265 13.47 -3.23 0.87
N ALA A 266 14.71 -2.76 0.77
CA ALA A 266 15.17 -1.95 -0.36
C ALA A 266 15.15 -2.75 -1.66
N LEU A 267 15.53 -4.03 -1.65
CA LEU A 267 15.38 -4.91 -2.82
C LEU A 267 13.91 -5.10 -3.21
N CYS A 268 13.02 -5.28 -2.23
CA CYS A 268 11.58 -5.34 -2.50
C CYS A 268 11.06 -4.02 -3.10
N ASP A 269 11.53 -2.85 -2.66
CA ASP A 269 11.16 -1.55 -3.23
C ASP A 269 11.62 -1.45 -4.70
N GLN A 270 12.82 -1.93 -5.01
CA GLN A 270 13.35 -1.99 -6.38
C GLN A 270 12.52 -2.94 -7.27
N LEU A 271 12.18 -4.14 -6.77
CA LEU A 271 11.33 -5.09 -7.49
C LEU A 271 9.94 -4.53 -7.75
N GLU A 272 9.37 -3.82 -6.78
CA GLU A 272 8.07 -3.15 -6.92
C GLU A 272 8.13 -2.11 -8.03
N GLN A 273 9.12 -1.22 -8.00
CA GLN A 273 9.32 -0.18 -9.01
C GLN A 273 9.56 -0.77 -10.41
N GLN A 274 10.39 -1.82 -10.53
CA GLN A 274 10.67 -2.47 -11.82
C GLN A 274 9.43 -3.15 -12.40
N THR A 275 8.64 -3.81 -11.54
CA THR A 275 7.40 -4.49 -11.96
C THR A 275 6.37 -3.47 -12.44
N GLU A 276 6.18 -2.37 -11.70
CA GLU A 276 5.29 -1.28 -12.13
C GLU A 276 5.73 -0.65 -13.45
N ALA A 277 7.02 -0.33 -13.59
CA ALA A 277 7.55 0.23 -14.83
C ALA A 277 7.39 -0.72 -16.02
N SER A 278 7.58 -2.04 -15.81
CA SER A 278 7.36 -3.05 -16.83
C SER A 278 5.88 -3.12 -17.27
N ILE A 279 4.95 -3.03 -16.32
CA ILE A 279 3.51 -3.02 -16.61
C ILE A 279 3.11 -1.76 -17.40
N ASP A 280 3.60 -0.60 -16.98
CA ASP A 280 3.28 0.68 -17.64
C ASP A 280 3.88 0.74 -19.06
N ALA A 281 5.11 0.25 -19.24
CA ALA A 281 5.76 0.15 -20.54
C ALA A 281 4.99 -0.80 -21.46
N HIS A 282 4.56 -1.95 -20.95
CA HIS A 282 3.74 -2.92 -21.69
C HIS A 282 2.41 -2.31 -22.14
N ALA A 283 1.70 -1.63 -21.22
CA ALA A 283 0.45 -0.95 -21.54
C ALA A 283 0.62 0.12 -22.62
N THR A 284 1.68 0.92 -22.53
CA THR A 284 2.01 1.95 -23.53
C THR A 284 2.32 1.34 -24.91
N LEU A 285 3.07 0.23 -24.93
CA LEU A 285 3.38 -0.49 -26.17
C LEU A 285 2.10 -1.02 -26.84
N VAL A 286 1.24 -1.70 -26.08
CA VAL A 286 -0.05 -2.22 -26.59
C VAL A 286 -0.91 -1.07 -27.13
N GLU A 287 -1.07 0.02 -26.39
CA GLU A 287 -1.84 1.19 -26.82
C GLU A 287 -1.28 1.81 -28.11
N THR A 288 0.04 1.96 -28.20
CA THR A 288 0.71 2.55 -29.38
C THR A 288 0.51 1.69 -30.62
N LEU A 289 0.66 0.37 -30.49
CA LEU A 289 0.50 -0.57 -31.59
C LEU A 289 -0.97 -0.62 -32.07
N LEU A 290 -1.93 -0.68 -31.16
CA LEU A 290 -3.36 -0.64 -31.49
C LEU A 290 -3.77 0.71 -32.10
N THR A 291 -3.20 1.82 -31.64
CA THR A 291 -3.45 3.15 -32.21
C THR A 291 -2.86 3.27 -33.62
N THR A 292 -1.67 2.71 -33.84
CA THR A 292 -1.06 2.66 -35.17
C THR A 292 -1.91 1.81 -36.11
N LEU A 293 -2.45 0.69 -35.63
CA LEU A 293 -3.39 -0.14 -36.40
C LEU A 293 -4.64 0.66 -36.81
N THR A 294 -5.30 1.37 -35.88
CA THR A 294 -6.52 2.14 -36.19
C THR A 294 -6.26 3.33 -37.11
N ASN A 295 -5.07 3.93 -37.03
CA ASN A 295 -4.65 5.06 -37.87
C ASN A 295 -4.15 4.66 -39.26
N SER A 296 -4.01 3.37 -39.57
CA SER A 296 -3.56 2.89 -40.89
C SER A 296 -4.40 3.49 -42.02
N THR A 297 -3.77 4.09 -43.02
CA THR A 297 -4.43 4.86 -44.08
C THR A 297 -5.02 4.00 -45.20
N GLY A 298 -4.49 2.79 -45.39
CA GLY A 298 -4.93 1.84 -46.42
C GLY A 298 -4.77 0.38 -46.02
N ALA A 299 -5.30 -0.54 -46.84
CA ALA A 299 -5.34 -1.97 -46.55
C ALA A 299 -3.95 -2.59 -46.39
N ALA A 300 -2.98 -2.23 -47.23
CA ALA A 300 -1.62 -2.76 -47.15
C ALA A 300 -0.89 -2.32 -45.86
N GLU A 301 -1.07 -1.07 -45.43
CA GLU A 301 -0.51 -0.56 -44.17
C GLU A 301 -1.18 -1.23 -42.96
N LEU A 302 -2.50 -1.43 -43.02
CA LEU A 302 -3.26 -2.14 -41.99
C LEU A 302 -2.78 -3.59 -41.85
N GLU A 303 -2.61 -4.30 -42.96
CA GLU A 303 -2.11 -5.68 -42.98
C GLU A 303 -0.70 -5.76 -42.40
N GLN A 304 0.21 -4.86 -42.79
CA GLN A 304 1.56 -4.81 -42.24
C GLN A 304 1.57 -4.56 -40.72
N ASN A 305 0.75 -3.61 -40.24
CA ASN A 305 0.63 -3.31 -38.82
C ASN A 305 -0.02 -4.47 -38.05
N TRP A 306 -0.99 -5.17 -38.65
CA TRP A 306 -1.60 -6.37 -38.09
C TRP A 306 -0.60 -7.52 -37.98
N THR A 307 0.20 -7.80 -39.02
CA THR A 307 1.21 -8.85 -38.99
C THR A 307 2.19 -8.65 -37.83
N ARG A 308 2.67 -7.40 -37.62
CA ARG A 308 3.55 -7.08 -36.47
C ARG A 308 2.90 -7.38 -35.12
N LEU A 309 1.60 -7.13 -34.98
CA LEU A 309 0.84 -7.46 -33.77
C LEU A 309 0.66 -8.97 -33.62
N ALA A 310 0.31 -9.67 -34.71
CA ALA A 310 0.06 -11.11 -34.72
C ALA A 310 1.32 -11.92 -34.39
N ASP A 311 2.48 -11.51 -34.90
CA ASP A 311 3.77 -12.16 -34.63
C ASP A 311 4.17 -12.09 -33.14
N HIS A 312 3.60 -11.15 -32.39
CA HIS A 312 3.87 -10.94 -30.96
C HIS A 312 2.62 -11.09 -30.09
N PHE A 313 1.57 -11.75 -30.59
CA PHE A 313 0.26 -11.81 -29.95
C PHE A 313 0.33 -12.39 -28.53
N ASP A 314 1.06 -13.50 -28.36
CA ASP A 314 1.22 -14.22 -27.09
C ASP A 314 1.98 -13.42 -26.03
N THR A 315 2.72 -12.38 -26.44
CA THR A 315 3.42 -11.49 -25.51
C THR A 315 2.60 -10.25 -25.20
N LEU A 316 1.94 -9.67 -26.20
CA LEU A 316 1.20 -8.41 -26.10
C LEU A 316 -0.12 -8.55 -25.34
N PHE A 317 -0.85 -9.64 -25.56
CA PHE A 317 -2.22 -9.81 -25.07
C PHE A 317 -2.34 -10.85 -23.96
N THR A 318 -1.50 -10.71 -22.93
CA THR A 318 -1.39 -11.63 -21.79
C THR A 318 -2.28 -11.26 -20.60
N THR A 319 -2.88 -10.06 -20.62
CA THR A 319 -3.71 -9.55 -19.52
C THR A 319 -5.14 -9.27 -19.97
N GLU A 320 -6.10 -9.35 -19.04
CA GLU A 320 -7.50 -9.01 -19.30
C GLU A 320 -7.64 -7.59 -19.87
N GLN A 321 -6.89 -6.62 -19.34
CA GLN A 321 -6.87 -5.24 -19.84
C GLN A 321 -6.40 -5.16 -21.30
N SER A 322 -5.28 -5.81 -21.64
CA SER A 322 -4.76 -5.81 -23.02
C SER A 322 -5.73 -6.50 -24.00
N ILE A 323 -6.39 -7.58 -23.56
CA ILE A 323 -7.39 -8.29 -24.36
C ILE A 323 -8.62 -7.42 -24.60
N ASP A 324 -9.09 -6.69 -23.59
CA ASP A 324 -10.22 -5.78 -23.74
C ASP A 324 -9.90 -4.59 -24.65
N GLN A 325 -8.69 -4.04 -24.57
CA GLN A 325 -8.22 -3.03 -25.52
C GLN A 325 -8.25 -3.57 -26.96
N LEU A 326 -7.74 -4.78 -27.19
CA LEU A 326 -7.78 -5.42 -28.51
C LEU A 326 -9.22 -5.57 -29.02
N LYS A 327 -10.16 -6.07 -28.19
CA LYS A 327 -11.57 -6.19 -28.57
C LYS A 327 -12.17 -4.84 -28.99
N GLN A 328 -11.90 -3.78 -28.24
CA GLN A 328 -12.38 -2.44 -28.59
C GLN A 328 -11.77 -1.93 -29.90
N THR A 329 -10.48 -2.19 -30.13
CA THR A 329 -9.82 -1.85 -31.39
C THR A 329 -10.43 -2.61 -32.57
N VAL A 330 -10.69 -3.90 -32.44
CA VAL A 330 -11.37 -4.69 -33.48
C VAL A 330 -12.75 -4.12 -33.78
N LEU A 331 -13.54 -3.78 -32.75
CA LEU A 331 -14.84 -3.16 -32.93
C LEU A 331 -14.74 -1.80 -33.64
N GLN A 332 -13.75 -0.98 -33.27
CA GLN A 332 -13.51 0.30 -33.92
C GLN A 332 -13.15 0.12 -35.40
N LEU A 333 -12.24 -0.80 -35.73
CA LEU A 333 -11.89 -1.12 -37.12
C LEU A 333 -13.10 -1.61 -37.92
N ALA A 334 -13.99 -2.39 -37.30
CA ALA A 334 -15.23 -2.85 -37.92
C ALA A 334 -16.13 -1.66 -38.30
N VAL A 335 -16.36 -0.72 -37.37
CA VAL A 335 -17.17 0.48 -37.61
C VAL A 335 -16.52 1.42 -38.62
N MET A 336 -15.18 1.45 -38.67
CA MET A 336 -14.42 2.20 -39.68
C MET A 336 -14.45 1.53 -41.07
N GLY A 337 -15.02 0.32 -41.21
CA GLY A 337 -15.05 -0.41 -42.48
C GLY A 337 -13.70 -0.99 -42.92
N LYS A 338 -12.73 -1.11 -42.00
CA LYS A 338 -11.35 -1.52 -42.31
C LYS A 338 -11.11 -3.04 -42.24
N LEU A 339 -12.08 -3.82 -41.74
CA LEU A 339 -11.91 -5.27 -41.55
C LEU A 339 -12.18 -6.12 -42.80
N VAL A 340 -12.74 -5.53 -43.85
CA VAL A 340 -13.11 -6.24 -45.09
C VAL A 340 -12.66 -5.41 -46.29
N PRO A 341 -12.18 -6.03 -47.38
CA PRO A 341 -11.88 -5.32 -48.62
C PRO A 341 -13.08 -4.52 -49.12
N GLN A 342 -12.83 -3.32 -49.64
CA GLN A 342 -13.86 -2.55 -50.33
C GLN A 342 -14.01 -3.09 -51.76
N ASP A 343 -15.25 -3.35 -52.20
CA ASP A 343 -15.55 -3.68 -53.60
C ASP A 343 -15.92 -2.38 -54.34
N PRO A 344 -15.15 -1.94 -55.36
CA PRO A 344 -15.48 -0.75 -56.13
C PRO A 344 -16.81 -0.85 -56.90
N ASN A 345 -17.36 -2.06 -57.04
CA ASN A 345 -18.67 -2.28 -57.66
C ASN A 345 -19.83 -2.15 -56.66
N ASP A 346 -19.54 -2.09 -55.36
CA ASP A 346 -20.57 -1.83 -54.35
C ASP A 346 -21.18 -0.44 -54.55
N GLU A 347 -22.49 -0.36 -54.37
CA GLU A 347 -23.17 0.92 -54.44
C GLU A 347 -22.66 1.85 -53.32
N PRO A 348 -22.21 3.08 -53.64
CA PRO A 348 -21.71 3.98 -52.62
C PRO A 348 -22.74 4.23 -51.52
N ALA A 349 -22.30 4.14 -50.26
CA ALA A 349 -23.17 4.30 -49.10
C ALA A 349 -23.93 5.64 -49.09
N GLU A 350 -23.41 6.68 -49.75
CA GLU A 350 -24.09 7.96 -49.93
C GLU A 350 -25.43 7.82 -50.69
N VAL A 351 -25.52 6.91 -51.65
CA VAL A 351 -26.75 6.64 -52.42
C VAL A 351 -27.79 5.94 -51.55
N LEU A 352 -27.37 4.97 -50.75
CA LEU A 352 -28.23 4.35 -49.73
C LEU A 352 -28.71 5.38 -48.71
N LEU A 353 -27.82 6.24 -48.21
CA LEU A 353 -28.17 7.29 -47.26
C LEU A 353 -29.19 8.27 -47.85
N LYS A 354 -29.03 8.69 -49.11
CA LYS A 354 -30.01 9.54 -49.82
C LYS A 354 -31.39 8.88 -49.88
N ARG A 355 -31.46 7.57 -50.20
CA ARG A 355 -32.72 6.80 -50.21
C ARG A 355 -33.35 6.73 -48.81
N LEU A 356 -32.57 6.44 -47.77
CA LEU A 356 -33.04 6.40 -46.38
C LEU A 356 -33.55 7.77 -45.90
N VAL A 357 -32.83 8.85 -46.22
CA VAL A 357 -33.24 10.22 -45.87
C VAL A 357 -34.53 10.61 -46.58
N LYS A 358 -34.66 10.26 -47.87
CA LYS A 358 -35.88 10.49 -48.64
C LYS A 358 -37.07 9.75 -48.02
N GLY A 359 -36.95 8.44 -47.79
CA GLY A 359 -38.01 7.63 -47.20
C GLY A 359 -38.40 8.09 -45.79
N ARG A 360 -37.41 8.44 -44.96
CA ARG A 360 -37.65 9.05 -43.63
C ARG A 360 -38.45 10.34 -43.74
N ASN A 361 -38.07 11.25 -44.64
CA ASN A 361 -38.73 12.54 -44.78
C ASN A 361 -40.15 12.41 -45.34
N GLU A 362 -40.37 11.52 -46.31
CA GLU A 362 -41.70 11.20 -46.85
C GLU A 362 -42.63 10.67 -45.76
N TRP A 363 -42.16 9.68 -44.98
CA TRP A 363 -42.93 9.15 -43.85
C TRP A 363 -43.24 10.22 -42.81
N LEU A 364 -42.24 11.02 -42.41
CA LEU A 364 -42.42 12.07 -41.43
C LEU A 364 -43.43 13.13 -41.91
N ASN A 365 -43.38 13.54 -43.18
CA ASN A 365 -44.30 14.52 -43.74
C ASN A 365 -45.74 13.98 -43.84
N ALA A 366 -45.89 12.73 -44.26
CA ALA A 366 -47.21 12.09 -44.34
C ALA A 366 -47.90 11.95 -42.97
N ASN A 367 -47.12 11.82 -41.89
CA ASN A 367 -47.64 11.58 -40.54
C ASN A 367 -47.61 12.83 -39.63
N ALA A 368 -47.07 13.97 -40.08
CA ALA A 368 -46.87 15.15 -39.22
C ALA A 368 -48.18 15.81 -38.72
N SER A 369 -49.30 15.61 -39.42
CA SER A 369 -50.62 16.13 -39.04
C SER A 369 -51.29 15.30 -37.95
N ILE A 370 -50.94 14.01 -37.83
CA ILE A 370 -51.60 13.03 -36.97
C ILE A 370 -50.67 12.46 -35.88
N ASN A 371 -49.35 12.71 -35.97
CA ASN A 371 -48.36 12.27 -35.00
C ASN A 371 -47.47 13.45 -34.55
N ALA A 372 -47.60 13.81 -33.28
CA ALA A 372 -46.87 14.94 -32.68
C ALA A 372 -45.34 14.72 -32.62
N GLU A 373 -44.89 13.47 -32.50
CA GLU A 373 -43.46 13.13 -32.53
C GLU A 373 -42.86 13.33 -33.92
N ALA A 374 -43.59 12.93 -34.96
CA ALA A 374 -43.18 13.15 -36.36
C ALA A 374 -43.02 14.65 -36.67
N LYS A 375 -43.97 15.47 -36.22
CA LYS A 375 -43.91 16.94 -36.32
C LYS A 375 -42.70 17.52 -35.57
N THR A 376 -42.39 16.97 -34.40
CA THR A 376 -41.24 17.39 -33.58
C THR A 376 -39.91 17.00 -34.24
N MET A 377 -39.79 15.78 -34.78
CA MET A 377 -38.60 15.32 -35.49
C MET A 377 -38.32 16.16 -36.74
N LEU A 378 -39.33 16.50 -37.54
CA LEU A 378 -39.16 17.41 -38.70
C LEU A 378 -38.58 18.76 -38.30
N ARG A 379 -39.04 19.32 -37.18
CA ARG A 379 -38.51 20.60 -36.66
C ARG A 379 -37.07 20.47 -36.18
N LYS A 380 -36.68 19.33 -35.60
CA LYS A 380 -35.30 19.06 -35.16
C LYS A 380 -34.36 18.83 -36.35
N LEU A 381 -34.78 18.09 -37.37
CA LEU A 381 -34.00 17.84 -38.59
C LEU A 381 -33.63 19.13 -39.32
N LYS A 382 -34.54 20.11 -39.39
CA LYS A 382 -34.26 21.44 -39.97
C LYS A 382 -33.15 22.22 -39.23
N LYS A 383 -32.84 21.84 -37.99
CA LYS A 383 -31.81 22.48 -37.16
C LYS A 383 -30.51 21.69 -37.10
N LEU A 384 -30.48 20.46 -37.63
CA LEU A 384 -29.28 19.63 -37.65
C LEU A 384 -28.38 20.04 -38.82
N GLY A 385 -27.12 20.37 -38.51
CA GLY A 385 -26.09 20.62 -39.52
C GLY A 385 -25.51 19.32 -40.09
N THR A 386 -24.67 19.45 -41.11
CA THR A 386 -23.92 18.32 -41.68
C THR A 386 -22.99 17.75 -40.61
N PRO A 387 -23.06 16.44 -40.29
CA PRO A 387 -22.16 15.84 -39.31
C PRO A 387 -20.71 15.91 -39.82
N LYS A 388 -19.79 16.31 -38.94
CA LYS A 388 -18.35 16.17 -39.19
C LYS A 388 -17.96 14.74 -38.82
N PRO A 389 -17.43 13.94 -39.76
CA PRO A 389 -17.05 12.57 -39.45
C PRO A 389 -15.87 12.56 -38.47
N PRO A 390 -15.87 11.67 -37.46
CA PRO A 390 -14.79 11.58 -36.47
C PRO A 390 -13.51 10.94 -37.03
N PHE A 391 -13.58 10.32 -38.21
CA PHE A 391 -12.46 9.71 -38.94
C PHE A 391 -12.77 9.66 -40.44
N LEU A 392 -11.74 9.48 -41.26
CA LEU A 392 -11.90 9.24 -42.69
C LEU A 392 -12.37 7.80 -42.92
N LEU A 393 -13.36 7.64 -43.82
CA LEU A 393 -13.79 6.34 -44.29
C LEU A 393 -12.86 5.84 -45.40
N PRO A 394 -12.72 4.51 -45.58
CA PRO A 394 -12.03 3.94 -46.72
C PRO A 394 -12.58 4.51 -48.03
N SER A 395 -11.70 4.71 -49.01
CA SER A 395 -12.10 5.04 -50.38
C SER A 395 -12.80 3.80 -50.96
N SER A 396 -14.07 3.96 -51.37
CA SER A 396 -14.80 2.99 -52.20
C SER A 396 -14.35 3.05 -53.64
#